data_AF-A0A4V2Z7A0-F1
#
_entry.id   AF-A0A4V2Z7A0-F1
#
_cell.length_a   1.000
_cell.length_b   1.000
_cell.length_c   1.000
_cell.angle_alpha   90.00
_cell.angle_beta   90.00
_cell.angle_gamma   90.00
#
_symmetry.space_group_name_H-M   'P 1'
#
loop_
_entity.id
_entity.type
_entity.pdbx_description
1 polymer ?
#
loop_
_entity_poly.entity_id
_entity_poly.type
_entity_poly.pdbx_seq_one_letter_code
_entity_poly.pdbx_strand_id
1 'polypeptide(L)'
;MRAMTVPELREKWAAIFDSPAPNTSRQNLELRLGYRIQELALGGIGRDARRTLDALAAEVVSGEPGQVMTDPRRPLPGTKLVREWNGVEHTVTVLTKGFEWQGRRYKSLSGAARAITGANWNGWKFFGFTPRTRISK
;
A
#
# COMPACT_ATOMS: atom_id res chain seq x y z
N MET A 1 -25.55 17.28 -2.93
CA MET A 1 -26.00 15.93 -3.30
C MET A 1 -27.08 15.39 -2.36
N ARG A 2 -27.00 15.57 -1.03
CA ARG A 2 -28.04 15.09 -0.09
C ARG A 2 -29.46 15.58 -0.36
N ALA A 3 -29.62 16.80 -0.88
CA ALA A 3 -30.92 17.36 -1.25
C ALA A 3 -31.44 16.87 -2.63
N MET A 4 -30.61 16.19 -3.43
CA MET A 4 -31.01 15.76 -4.77
C MET A 4 -31.88 14.50 -4.71
N THR A 5 -32.78 14.33 -5.66
CA THR A 5 -33.54 13.08 -5.84
C THR A 5 -32.71 12.04 -6.61
N VAL A 6 -33.14 10.77 -6.61
CA VAL A 6 -32.44 9.72 -7.38
C VAL A 6 -32.41 10.01 -8.88
N PRO A 7 -33.51 10.48 -9.53
CA PRO A 7 -33.47 10.93 -10.92
C PRO A 7 -32.42 12.03 -11.18
N GLU A 8 -32.38 13.06 -10.33
CA GLU A 8 -31.39 14.15 -10.46
C GLU A 8 -29.95 13.64 -10.30
N LEU A 9 -29.71 12.66 -9.42
CA LEU A 9 -28.40 12.01 -9.31
C LEU A 9 -28.03 11.24 -10.59
N ARG A 10 -29.00 10.63 -11.27
CA ARG A 10 -28.77 9.93 -12.54
C ARG A 10 -28.48 10.89 -13.68
N GLU A 11 -29.18 12.02 -13.74
CA GLU A 11 -28.87 13.09 -14.70
C GLU A 11 -27.47 13.65 -14.49
N LYS A 12 -27.12 13.93 -13.22
CA LYS A 12 -25.78 14.40 -12.87
C LYS A 12 -24.70 13.37 -13.18
N TRP A 13 -25.00 12.09 -13.05
CA TRP A 13 -24.11 11.01 -13.48
C TRP A 13 -23.88 11.08 -14.99
N ALA A 14 -24.94 11.14 -15.79
CA ALA A 14 -24.82 11.22 -17.23
C ALA A 14 -23.97 12.43 -17.68
N ALA A 15 -24.16 13.59 -17.04
CA ALA A 15 -23.39 14.79 -17.33
C ALA A 15 -21.89 14.67 -17.00
N ILE A 16 -21.52 13.93 -15.95
CA ILE A 16 -20.13 13.84 -15.46
C ILE A 16 -19.36 12.66 -16.06
N PHE A 17 -20.06 11.56 -16.32
CA PHE A 17 -19.46 10.30 -16.78
C PHE A 17 -19.76 9.98 -18.25
N ASP A 18 -20.51 10.84 -18.95
CA ASP A 18 -20.91 10.66 -20.36
C ASP A 18 -21.51 9.27 -20.65
N SER A 19 -22.27 8.76 -19.68
CA SER A 19 -22.83 7.41 -19.70
C SER A 19 -24.04 7.32 -18.77
N PRO A 20 -25.02 6.44 -19.03
CA PRO A 20 -26.16 6.28 -18.13
C PRO A 20 -25.72 5.72 -16.77
N ALA A 21 -26.37 6.19 -15.71
CA ALA A 21 -26.10 5.70 -14.37
C ALA A 21 -26.43 4.20 -14.26
N PRO A 22 -25.54 3.39 -13.65
CA PRO A 22 -25.82 1.99 -13.41
C PRO A 22 -27.01 1.86 -12.43
N ASN A 23 -27.74 0.76 -12.52
CA ASN A 23 -28.82 0.48 -11.59
C ASN A 23 -28.25 0.08 -10.22
N THR A 24 -27.99 1.06 -9.36
CA THR A 24 -27.39 0.87 -8.04
C THR A 24 -28.11 1.72 -6.99
N SER A 25 -27.77 1.50 -5.71
CA SER A 25 -28.37 2.24 -4.61
C SER A 25 -28.03 3.73 -4.68
N ARG A 26 -28.93 4.57 -4.17
CA ARG A 26 -28.71 6.02 -4.04
C ARG A 26 -27.36 6.35 -3.39
N GLN A 27 -27.03 5.66 -2.30
CA GLN A 27 -25.78 5.87 -1.57
C GLN A 27 -24.55 5.62 -2.46
N ASN A 28 -24.59 4.61 -3.33
CA ASN A 28 -23.50 4.30 -4.25
C ASN A 28 -23.38 5.36 -5.36
N LEU A 29 -24.52 5.87 -5.87
CA LEU A 29 -24.52 7.00 -6.80
C LEU A 29 -23.86 8.24 -6.16
N GLU A 30 -24.26 8.60 -4.94
CA GLU A 30 -23.69 9.75 -4.22
C GLU A 30 -22.18 9.57 -3.97
N LEU A 31 -21.75 8.38 -3.56
CA LEU A 31 -20.34 8.08 -3.30
C LEU A 31 -19.49 8.23 -4.56
N ARG A 32 -19.92 7.61 -5.68
CA ARG A 32 -19.17 7.62 -6.94
C ARG A 32 -19.18 9.00 -7.61
N LEU A 33 -20.31 9.71 -7.57
CA LEU A 33 -20.40 11.09 -8.02
C LEU A 33 -19.47 11.99 -7.21
N GLY A 34 -19.47 11.86 -5.87
CA GLY A 34 -18.60 12.63 -5.00
C GLY A 34 -17.13 12.39 -5.30
N TYR A 35 -16.74 11.12 -5.45
CA TYR A 35 -15.38 10.74 -5.82
C TYR A 35 -14.98 11.35 -7.16
N ARG A 36 -15.83 11.23 -8.19
CA ARG A 36 -15.52 11.78 -9.53
C ARG A 36 -15.41 13.29 -9.55
N ILE A 37 -16.27 14.00 -8.81
CA ILE A 37 -16.18 15.45 -8.63
C ILE A 37 -14.84 15.82 -7.97
N GLN A 38 -14.40 15.06 -6.96
CA GLN A 38 -13.11 15.28 -6.33
C GLN A 38 -11.94 15.03 -7.29
N GLU A 39 -11.99 13.98 -8.12
CA GLU A 39 -10.95 13.73 -9.13
C GLU A 39 -10.85 14.85 -10.16
N LEU A 40 -11.99 15.38 -10.62
CA LEU A 40 -12.03 16.49 -11.57
C LEU A 40 -11.44 17.78 -10.96
N ALA A 41 -11.65 18.02 -9.67
CA ALA A 41 -11.17 19.23 -9.00
C ALA A 41 -9.72 19.13 -8.50
N LEU A 42 -9.30 17.98 -7.98
CA LEU A 42 -8.03 17.80 -7.27
C LEU A 42 -7.03 16.92 -8.04
N GLY A 43 -7.42 16.44 -9.22
CA GLY A 43 -6.70 15.39 -9.94
C GLY A 43 -7.02 14.00 -9.39
N GLY A 44 -6.88 13.00 -10.26
CA GLY A 44 -7.11 11.60 -9.94
C GLY A 44 -6.05 10.99 -9.02
N ILE A 45 -5.98 9.66 -9.02
CA ILE A 45 -4.91 8.94 -8.33
C ILE A 45 -3.52 9.39 -8.82
N GLY A 46 -2.60 9.59 -7.88
CA GLY A 46 -1.22 10.01 -8.20
C GLY A 46 -0.50 8.98 -9.06
N ARG A 47 0.51 9.42 -9.84
CA ARG A 47 1.26 8.56 -10.77
C ARG A 47 1.77 7.27 -10.14
N ASP A 48 2.29 7.34 -8.92
CA ASP A 48 2.81 6.17 -8.20
C ASP A 48 1.70 5.18 -7.82
N ALA A 49 0.53 5.69 -7.41
CA ALA A 49 -0.63 4.86 -7.10
C ALA A 49 -1.17 4.20 -8.37
N ARG A 50 -1.20 4.92 -9.50
CA ARG A 50 -1.59 4.36 -10.79
C ARG A 50 -0.64 3.25 -11.23
N ARG A 51 0.67 3.50 -11.20
CA ARG A 51 1.70 2.53 -11.57
C ARG A 51 1.63 1.25 -10.72
N THR A 52 1.34 1.41 -9.42
CA THR A 52 1.13 0.28 -8.51
C THR A 52 -0.10 -0.54 -8.90
N LEU A 53 -1.23 0.11 -9.22
CA LEU A 53 -2.44 -0.58 -9.67
C LEU A 53 -2.24 -1.30 -11.00
N ASP A 54 -1.52 -0.68 -11.95
CA ASP A 54 -1.24 -1.29 -13.25
C ASP A 54 -0.33 -2.53 -13.10
N ALA A 55 0.67 -2.48 -12.21
CA ALA A 55 1.53 -3.63 -11.90
C ALA A 55 0.76 -4.79 -11.25
N LEU A 56 -0.15 -4.50 -10.31
CA LEU A 56 -1.01 -5.51 -9.69
C LEU A 56 -2.00 -6.12 -10.70
N ALA A 57 -2.55 -5.29 -11.60
CA ALA A 57 -3.42 -5.79 -12.66
C ALA A 57 -2.66 -6.74 -13.61
N ALA A 58 -1.41 -6.41 -13.95
CA ALA A 58 -0.56 -7.27 -14.77
C ALA A 58 -0.23 -8.61 -14.08
N GLU A 59 -0.01 -8.61 -12.76
CA GLU A 59 0.17 -9.84 -11.96
C GLU A 59 -1.08 -10.72 -12.00
N VAL A 60 -2.27 -10.15 -11.82
CA VAL A 60 -3.54 -10.91 -11.89
C VAL A 60 -3.75 -11.54 -13.28
N VAL A 61 -3.39 -10.82 -14.35
CA VAL A 61 -3.56 -11.31 -15.72
C VAL A 61 -2.52 -12.38 -16.09
N SER A 62 -1.27 -12.21 -15.66
CA SER A 62 -0.18 -13.13 -16.01
C SER A 62 -0.12 -14.38 -15.13
N GLY A 63 -0.67 -14.35 -13.91
CA GLY A 63 -0.61 -15.45 -12.95
C GLY A 63 0.79 -15.67 -12.35
N GLU A 64 1.80 -14.98 -12.86
CA GLU A 64 3.13 -14.85 -12.30
C GLU A 64 3.12 -13.65 -11.36
N PRO A 65 3.74 -13.73 -10.16
CA PRO A 65 3.95 -12.53 -9.36
C PRO A 65 4.75 -11.55 -10.20
N GLY A 66 4.08 -10.52 -10.73
CA GLY A 66 4.71 -9.43 -11.45
C GLY A 66 5.86 -8.91 -10.59
N GLN A 67 6.95 -8.44 -11.20
CA GLN A 67 8.05 -7.82 -10.46
C GLN A 67 7.44 -6.74 -9.58
N VAL A 68 7.18 -7.11 -8.32
CA VAL A 68 6.55 -6.26 -7.33
C VAL A 68 7.44 -5.05 -7.36
N MET A 69 6.90 -3.93 -7.87
CA MET A 69 7.57 -2.63 -7.80
C MET A 69 8.11 -2.61 -6.41
N THR A 70 9.44 -2.71 -6.31
CA THR A 70 10.10 -3.01 -5.04
C THR A 70 9.62 -1.92 -4.13
N ASP A 71 8.70 -2.24 -3.21
CA ASP A 71 8.22 -1.25 -2.27
C ASP A 71 9.53 -0.71 -1.70
N PRO A 72 9.84 0.58 -1.79
CA PRO A 72 11.09 1.09 -1.26
C PRO A 72 11.27 0.74 0.23
N ARG A 73 10.17 0.31 0.88
CA ARG A 73 10.08 -0.24 2.24
C ARG A 73 10.48 -1.72 2.38
N ARG A 74 10.70 -2.48 1.30
CA ARG A 74 11.08 -3.90 1.30
C ARG A 74 12.40 -4.08 0.57
N PRO A 75 13.52 -4.20 1.31
CA PRO A 75 14.82 -4.46 0.72
C PRO A 75 14.81 -5.75 -0.12
N LEU A 76 15.64 -5.79 -1.15
CA LEU A 76 15.78 -6.96 -2.00
C LEU A 76 16.33 -8.15 -1.20
N PRO A 77 15.96 -9.40 -1.55
CA PRO A 77 16.64 -10.58 -1.02
C PRO A 77 18.16 -10.46 -1.17
N GLY A 78 18.90 -10.82 -0.13
CA GLY A 78 20.35 -10.62 0.00
C GLY A 78 20.76 -9.32 0.70
N THR A 79 19.83 -8.37 0.90
CA THR A 79 20.14 -7.14 1.64
C THR A 79 20.45 -7.46 3.11
N LYS A 80 21.53 -6.88 3.66
CA LYS A 80 21.90 -6.99 5.07
C LYS A 80 21.42 -5.77 5.85
N LEU A 81 20.61 -5.99 6.88
CA LEU A 81 20.15 -4.99 7.83
C LEU A 81 21.00 -5.07 9.08
N VAL A 82 21.76 -4.01 9.35
CA VAL A 82 22.71 -3.97 10.46
C VAL A 82 22.17 -3.07 11.56
N ARG A 83 22.25 -3.53 12.81
CA ARG A 83 21.84 -2.75 13.98
C ARG A 83 22.69 -3.09 15.19
N GLU A 84 23.24 -2.07 15.84
CA GLU A 84 23.81 -2.21 17.17
C GLU A 84 22.70 -2.25 18.23
N TRP A 85 22.77 -3.24 19.13
CA TRP A 85 21.91 -3.36 20.29
C TRP A 85 22.69 -3.97 21.46
N ASN A 86 22.62 -3.32 22.63
CA ASN A 86 23.31 -3.75 23.84
C ASN A 86 24.83 -4.00 23.64
N GLY A 87 25.49 -3.13 22.84
CA GLY A 87 26.92 -3.24 22.53
C GLY A 87 27.28 -4.35 21.54
N VAL A 88 26.30 -5.04 20.95
CA VAL A 88 26.52 -6.09 19.94
C VAL A 88 25.92 -5.67 18.60
N GLU A 89 26.70 -5.82 17.54
CA GLU A 89 26.19 -5.64 16.18
C GLU A 89 25.41 -6.87 15.73
N HIS A 90 24.16 -6.65 15.31
CA HIS A 90 23.29 -7.68 14.76
C HIS A 90 23.05 -7.43 13.28
N THR A 91 23.40 -8.42 12.47
CA THR A 91 23.14 -8.43 11.02
C THR A 91 22.00 -9.38 10.69
N VAL A 92 20.93 -8.86 10.08
CA VAL A 92 19.79 -9.64 9.58
C VAL A 92 19.79 -9.63 8.06
N THR A 93 19.80 -10.79 7.44
CA THR A 93 19.75 -10.92 5.97
C THR A 93 18.31 -11.07 5.51
N VAL A 94 17.91 -10.28 4.51
CA VAL A 94 16.60 -10.42 3.86
C VAL A 94 16.62 -11.63 2.93
N LEU A 95 15.63 -12.52 3.05
CA LEU A 95 15.48 -13.68 2.17
C LEU A 95 14.31 -13.47 1.21
N THR A 96 14.21 -14.30 0.17
CA THR A 96 13.04 -14.32 -0.73
C THR A 96 11.73 -14.52 0.04
N LYS A 97 11.78 -15.30 1.13
CA LYS A 97 10.67 -15.52 2.06
C LYS A 97 11.17 -15.40 3.50
N GLY A 98 11.10 -14.20 4.06
CA GLY A 98 11.42 -13.92 5.45
C GLY A 98 12.81 -13.32 5.66
N PHE A 99 13.41 -13.61 6.82
CA PHE A 99 14.66 -13.00 7.27
C PHE A 99 15.53 -14.06 7.96
N GLU A 100 16.84 -13.88 7.91
CA GLU A 100 17.80 -14.73 8.62
C GLU A 100 18.61 -13.92 9.62
N TRP A 101 18.78 -14.44 10.83
CA TRP A 101 19.66 -13.88 11.85
C TRP A 101 20.37 -15.02 12.57
N GLN A 102 21.71 -14.98 12.61
CA GLN A 102 22.56 -16.02 13.22
C GLN A 102 22.21 -17.45 12.77
N GLY A 103 21.98 -17.64 11.46
CA GLY A 103 21.63 -18.94 10.87
C GLY A 103 20.19 -19.40 11.13
N ARG A 104 19.39 -18.64 11.90
CA ARG A 104 17.97 -18.95 12.16
C ARG A 104 17.06 -18.12 11.26
N ARG A 105 16.06 -18.78 10.68
CA ARG A 105 15.05 -18.14 9.83
C ARG A 105 13.87 -17.62 10.64
N TYR A 106 13.40 -16.43 10.26
CA TYR A 106 12.28 -15.71 10.85
C TYR A 106 11.26 -15.33 9.77
N LYS A 107 9.97 -15.50 10.07
CA LYS A 107 8.87 -15.14 9.16
C LYS A 107 8.72 -13.62 8.97
N SER A 108 9.25 -12.82 9.90
CA SER A 108 9.15 -11.36 9.86
C SER A 108 10.33 -10.68 10.57
N LEU A 109 10.60 -9.42 10.19
CA LEU A 109 11.65 -8.61 10.79
C LEU A 109 11.38 -8.32 12.28
N SER A 110 10.12 -8.15 12.66
CA SER A 110 9.74 -8.04 14.09
C SER A 110 10.01 -9.34 14.86
N GLY A 111 9.95 -10.51 14.20
CA GLY A 111 10.35 -11.78 14.78
C GLY A 111 11.85 -11.84 15.09
N ALA A 112 12.68 -11.39 14.14
CA ALA A 112 14.13 -11.29 14.34
C ALA A 112 14.47 -10.23 15.41
N ALA A 113 13.84 -9.05 15.35
CA ALA A 113 14.04 -7.98 16.34
C ALA A 113 13.65 -8.41 17.76
N ARG A 114 12.58 -9.20 17.93
CA ARG A 114 12.22 -9.80 19.23
C ARG A 114 13.29 -10.77 19.71
N ALA A 115 13.85 -11.58 18.82
CA ALA A 115 14.93 -12.51 19.18
C ALA A 115 16.23 -11.78 19.58
N ILE A 116 16.51 -10.61 18.99
CA ILE A 116 17.63 -9.74 19.35
C ILE A 116 17.38 -9.04 20.70
N THR A 117 16.21 -8.42 20.86
CA THR A 117 15.95 -7.48 21.96
C THR A 117 15.28 -8.12 23.18
N GLY A 118 14.71 -9.32 23.05
CA GLY A 118 13.84 -9.96 24.06
C GLY A 118 12.46 -9.32 24.20
N ALA A 119 12.18 -8.21 23.50
CA ALA A 119 10.94 -7.43 23.63
C ALA A 119 10.20 -7.29 22.29
N ASN A 120 8.92 -6.93 22.35
CA ASN A 120 8.13 -6.67 21.16
C ASN A 120 8.50 -5.31 20.54
N TRP A 121 9.25 -5.35 19.44
CA TRP A 121 9.57 -4.18 18.63
C TRP A 121 8.91 -4.24 17.25
N ASN A 122 8.60 -3.06 16.69
CA ASN A 122 8.42 -2.94 15.25
C ASN A 122 9.79 -3.13 14.58
N GLY A 123 10.01 -4.29 13.95
CA GLY A 123 11.31 -4.63 13.37
C GLY A 123 11.82 -3.61 12.36
N TRP A 124 10.94 -3.05 11.52
CA TRP A 124 11.33 -2.02 10.55
C TRP A 124 11.85 -0.77 11.24
N LYS A 125 11.16 -0.30 12.29
CA LYS A 125 11.60 0.84 13.07
C LYS A 125 12.91 0.56 13.82
N PHE A 126 13.07 -0.65 14.35
CA PHE A 126 14.30 -1.09 15.01
C PHE A 126 15.52 -1.03 14.08
N PHE A 127 15.36 -1.38 12.81
CA PHE A 127 16.38 -1.25 11.76
C PHE A 127 16.39 0.12 11.05
N GLY A 128 15.79 1.16 11.63
CA GLY A 128 15.90 2.54 11.15
C GLY A 128 14.97 2.93 10.00
N PHE A 129 14.03 2.05 9.59
CA PHE A 129 13.04 2.41 8.58
C PHE A 129 11.93 3.26 9.22
N THR A 130 11.83 4.50 8.77
CA THR A 130 10.77 5.41 9.21
C THR A 130 9.60 5.31 8.24
N PRO A 131 8.34 5.16 8.70
CA PRO A 131 7.20 5.38 7.82
C PRO A 131 7.30 6.80 7.27
N ARG A 132 7.28 6.98 5.95
CA ARG A 132 7.11 8.32 5.39
C ARG A 132 5.87 8.94 6.01
N THR A 133 6.02 10.17 6.53
CA THR A 133 4.89 11.04 6.89
C THR A 133 3.93 11.00 5.71
N ARG A 134 2.66 10.63 5.96
CA ARG A 134 1.62 10.81 4.93
C ARG A 134 1.73 12.26 4.51
N ILE A 135 1.96 12.51 3.22
CA ILE A 135 1.74 13.83 2.66
C ILE A 135 0.24 14.06 2.89
N SER A 136 -0.07 14.88 3.90
CA SER A 136 -1.41 15.41 4.10
C SER A 136 -1.77 16.14 2.82
N LYS A 137 -2.81 15.62 2.14
CA LYS A 137 -3.52 16.35 1.10
C LYS A 137 -4.16 17.59 1.70
#